data_AF-A0A6N7FST4-F1
#
_entry.id   AF-A0A6N7FST4-F1
#
_cell.length_a   1.000
_cell.length_b   1.000
_cell.length_c   1.000
_cell.angle_alpha   90.00
_cell.angle_beta   90.00
_cell.angle_gamma   90.00
#
_symmetry.space_group_name_H-M   'P 1'
#
loop_
_entity.id
_entity.type
_entity.pdbx_description
1 polymer ?
#
loop_
_entity_poly.entity_id
_entity_poly.type
_entity_poly.pdbx_seq_one_letter_code
_entity_poly.pdbx_strand_id
1 'polypeptide(L)'
;MVDNIAHVIQGKADVVEMLVLCLVSEGHLLIEDRPGVGKTTMAKALATSVDTTFGRIQFTPDLLPSDVVGVTVWDRHANQFVFRPGPVFSSIVLADEINRASPKTQSALLEAMAEHQVTVDGRTHPLHSPFIVIATQNPIEHEGTYALPDSQLDRFLMRISVGYPAREDEISILDTHGESDGLEKLGPVVNGRGVLAMAQAVHQVHVATAVKEYLVDLADASRRHPSVWVGMSPRATLALQRVSRARAASLGRNYVTPDDVKALAQPVLAHRLLLTPEASLQGISSEQIVRELLSHVPVPVPSEP
;
A
#
# COMPACT_ATOMS: atom_id res chain seq x y z
N MET A 1 8.99 14.39 -4.99
CA MET A 1 9.10 12.93 -4.74
C MET A 1 8.65 12.13 -5.95
N VAL A 2 7.40 12.30 -6.40
CA VAL A 2 6.87 11.59 -7.59
C VAL A 2 7.77 11.80 -8.81
N ASP A 3 8.09 13.06 -9.15
CA ASP A 3 8.96 13.37 -10.29
C ASP A 3 10.35 12.73 -10.18
N ASN A 4 10.91 12.71 -8.97
CA ASN A 4 12.22 12.10 -8.71
C ASN A 4 12.20 10.59 -9.00
N ILE A 5 11.17 9.89 -8.52
CA ILE A 5 11.00 8.45 -8.75
C ILE A 5 10.67 8.16 -10.23
N ALA A 6 9.92 9.06 -10.89
CA ALA A 6 9.57 8.95 -12.30
C ALA A 6 10.78 9.05 -13.24
N HIS A 7 11.92 9.62 -12.80
CA HIS A 7 13.17 9.56 -13.56
C HIS A 7 13.71 8.13 -13.72
N VAL A 8 13.33 7.22 -12.83
CA VAL A 8 13.79 5.82 -12.84
C VAL A 8 12.70 4.87 -13.35
N ILE A 9 11.43 5.25 -13.18
CA ILE A 9 10.27 4.44 -13.56
C ILE A 9 9.55 5.09 -14.75
N GLN A 10 9.64 4.48 -15.92
CA GLN A 10 8.94 4.92 -17.13
C GLN A 10 7.49 4.41 -17.15
N GLY A 11 6.55 5.24 -17.60
CA GLY A 11 5.16 4.86 -17.88
C GLY A 11 4.24 4.56 -16.70
N LYS A 12 4.63 4.92 -15.46
CA LYS A 12 3.89 4.50 -14.24
C LYS A 12 3.69 5.62 -13.23
N ALA A 13 3.46 6.84 -13.72
CA ALA A 13 3.26 8.02 -12.87
C ALA A 13 2.16 7.80 -11.83
N ASP A 14 1.01 7.25 -12.23
CA ASP A 14 -0.12 6.98 -11.34
C ASP A 14 0.24 6.02 -10.20
N VAL A 15 1.02 4.98 -10.50
CA VAL A 15 1.46 3.99 -9.50
C VAL A 15 2.42 4.63 -8.51
N VAL A 16 3.33 5.47 -8.99
CA VAL A 16 4.26 6.22 -8.14
C VAL A 16 3.50 7.23 -7.27
N GLU A 17 2.49 7.91 -7.82
CA GLU A 17 1.61 8.80 -7.05
C GLU A 17 0.91 8.02 -5.93
N MET A 18 0.28 6.89 -6.23
CA MET A 18 -0.39 6.05 -5.24
C MET A 18 0.59 5.54 -4.16
N LEU A 19 1.82 5.19 -4.55
CA LEU A 19 2.85 4.79 -3.59
C LEU A 19 3.22 5.93 -2.64
N VAL A 20 3.43 7.14 -3.16
CA VAL A 20 3.77 8.31 -2.33
C VAL A 20 2.59 8.70 -1.44
N LEU A 21 1.36 8.69 -1.96
CA LEU A 21 0.15 8.92 -1.18
C LEU A 21 -0.01 7.89 -0.07
N CYS A 22 0.33 6.62 -0.32
CA CYS A 22 0.31 5.55 0.68
C CYS A 22 1.28 5.83 1.82
N LEU A 23 2.53 6.21 1.47
CA LEU A 23 3.60 6.48 2.42
C LEU A 23 3.24 7.66 3.35
N VAL A 24 2.83 8.80 2.80
CA VAL A 24 2.47 9.98 3.62
C VAL A 24 1.15 9.80 4.36
N SER A 25 0.34 8.83 3.95
CA SER A 25 -0.85 8.39 4.69
C SER A 25 -0.54 7.35 5.77
N GLU A 26 0.73 6.98 6.00
CA GLU A 26 1.11 5.96 6.99
C GLU A 26 0.36 4.64 6.76
N GLY A 27 0.40 4.14 5.52
CA GLY A 27 -0.21 2.88 5.13
C GLY A 27 0.73 1.95 4.39
N HIS A 28 0.19 0.77 4.06
CA HIS A 28 0.87 -0.26 3.29
C HIS A 28 0.17 -0.45 1.95
N LEU A 29 0.96 -0.76 0.92
CA LEU A 29 0.50 -0.91 -0.46
C LEU A 29 0.56 -2.37 -0.87
N LEU A 30 -0.54 -2.89 -1.40
CA LEU A 30 -0.58 -4.19 -2.06
C LEU A 30 -0.61 -3.98 -3.58
N ILE A 31 0.31 -4.62 -4.30
CA ILE A 31 0.39 -4.55 -5.75
C ILE A 31 0.08 -5.92 -6.35
N GLU A 32 -1.04 -6.02 -7.04
CA GLU A 32 -1.42 -7.22 -7.80
C GLU A 32 -0.87 -7.10 -9.23
N ASP A 33 0.16 -7.86 -9.54
CA ASP A 33 0.64 -7.94 -10.92
C ASP A 33 1.55 -9.13 -11.18
N ARG A 34 1.87 -9.30 -12.45
CA ARG A 34 2.85 -10.23 -12.98
C ARG A 34 4.29 -9.82 -12.62
N PRO A 35 5.23 -10.79 -12.59
CA PRO A 35 6.66 -10.52 -12.42
C PRO A 35 7.21 -9.57 -13.50
N GLY A 36 8.28 -8.85 -13.18
CA GLY A 36 9.05 -8.08 -14.17
C GLY A 36 8.62 -6.63 -14.42
N VAL A 37 7.59 -6.13 -13.73
CA VAL A 37 7.05 -4.77 -13.94
C VAL A 37 7.78 -3.65 -13.17
N GLY A 38 9.05 -3.84 -12.79
CA GLY A 38 9.89 -2.77 -12.19
C GLY A 38 9.58 -2.42 -10.73
N LYS A 39 8.84 -3.28 -9.99
CA LYS A 39 8.44 -3.04 -8.59
C LYS A 39 9.65 -2.86 -7.66
N THR A 40 10.68 -3.67 -7.84
CA THR A 40 11.93 -3.58 -7.07
C THR A 40 12.62 -2.24 -7.29
N THR A 41 12.70 -1.79 -8.54
CA THR A 41 13.27 -0.49 -8.90
C THR A 41 12.47 0.64 -8.27
N MET A 42 11.13 0.54 -8.25
CA MET A 42 10.26 1.54 -7.66
C MET A 42 10.44 1.67 -6.14
N ALA A 43 10.49 0.53 -5.43
CA ALA A 43 10.69 0.52 -3.99
C ALA A 43 12.08 1.06 -3.60
N LYS A 44 13.13 0.70 -4.36
CA LYS A 44 14.48 1.25 -4.16
C LYS A 44 14.52 2.75 -4.46
N ALA A 45 13.91 3.19 -5.56
CA ALA A 45 13.86 4.60 -5.93
C ALA A 45 13.13 5.44 -4.86
N LEU A 46 12.07 4.91 -4.25
CA LEU A 46 11.42 5.54 -3.11
C LEU A 46 12.39 5.66 -1.92
N ALA A 47 13.10 4.59 -1.57
CA ALA A 47 14.02 4.60 -0.43
C ALA A 47 15.18 5.57 -0.60
N THR A 48 15.78 5.60 -1.79
CA THR A 48 16.82 6.57 -2.14
C THR A 48 16.26 8.01 -2.15
N SER A 49 15.06 8.23 -2.70
CA SER A 49 14.43 9.55 -2.72
C SER A 49 14.11 10.11 -1.32
N VAL A 50 13.91 9.21 -0.35
CA VAL A 50 13.51 9.51 1.04
C VAL A 50 14.68 9.38 2.02
N ASP A 51 15.90 9.09 1.56
CA ASP A 51 17.08 8.88 2.41
C ASP A 51 16.80 7.92 3.59
N THR A 52 16.29 6.73 3.27
CA THR A 52 15.87 5.73 4.27
C THR A 52 16.31 4.32 3.89
N THR A 53 16.24 3.40 4.86
CA THR A 53 16.65 2.01 4.65
C THR A 53 15.65 1.24 3.80
N PHE A 54 16.18 0.39 2.93
CA PHE A 54 15.42 -0.52 2.08
C PHE A 54 15.65 -1.97 2.53
N GLY A 55 14.55 -2.71 2.70
CA GLY A 55 14.55 -4.14 2.96
C GLY A 55 13.77 -4.88 1.88
N ARG A 56 14.25 -6.07 1.50
CA ARG A 56 13.54 -6.95 0.57
C ARG A 56 13.33 -8.31 1.21
N ILE A 57 12.10 -8.81 1.12
CA ILE A 57 11.71 -10.14 1.56
C ILE A 57 11.09 -10.83 0.34
N GLN A 58 11.71 -11.91 -0.11
CA GLN A 58 11.12 -12.77 -1.12
C GLN A 58 10.35 -13.87 -0.38
N PHE A 59 9.02 -13.91 -0.56
CA PHE A 59 8.21 -14.95 0.04
C PHE A 59 8.35 -16.24 -0.77
N THR A 60 8.79 -17.29 -0.10
CA THR A 60 8.93 -18.63 -0.63
C THR A 60 8.23 -19.62 0.32
N PRO A 61 7.88 -20.84 -0.15
CA PRO A 61 7.18 -21.82 0.68
C PRO A 61 7.93 -22.22 1.96
N ASP A 62 9.26 -22.12 1.93
CA ASP A 62 10.19 -22.45 3.02
C ASP A 62 10.56 -21.26 3.92
N LEU A 63 10.14 -20.04 3.58
CA LEU A 63 10.44 -18.84 4.37
C LEU A 63 9.83 -18.95 5.77
N LEU A 64 10.66 -18.78 6.80
CA LEU A 64 10.22 -18.84 8.19
C LEU A 64 9.83 -17.44 8.71
N PRO A 65 8.93 -17.34 9.71
CA PRO A 65 8.63 -16.08 10.37
C PRO A 65 9.88 -15.33 10.86
N SER A 66 10.87 -16.07 11.35
CA SER A 66 12.15 -15.57 11.83
C SER A 66 12.99 -14.89 10.75
N ASP A 67 12.84 -15.28 9.49
CA ASP A 67 13.56 -14.66 8.37
C ASP A 67 12.97 -13.28 8.02
N VAL A 68 11.70 -13.05 8.38
CA VAL A 68 11.01 -11.77 8.23
C VAL A 68 11.34 -10.86 9.40
N VAL A 69 11.14 -11.36 10.63
CA VAL A 69 11.17 -10.53 11.85
C VAL A 69 12.53 -10.51 12.55
N GLY A 70 13.43 -11.44 12.24
CA GLY A 70 14.73 -11.57 12.88
C GLY A 70 14.80 -12.68 13.91
N VAL A 71 16.01 -12.90 14.42
CA VAL A 71 16.36 -14.00 15.32
C VAL A 71 17.30 -13.53 16.41
N THR A 72 17.24 -14.19 17.56
CA THR A 72 18.26 -14.05 18.60
C THR A 72 19.33 -15.11 18.41
N VAL A 73 20.59 -14.68 18.24
CA VAL A 73 21.74 -15.59 18.06
C VAL A 73 22.75 -15.42 19.18
N TRP A 74 23.44 -16.49 19.54
CA TRP A 74 24.54 -16.43 20.50
C TRP A 74 25.77 -15.80 19.85
N ASP A 75 26.17 -14.62 20.32
CA ASP A 75 27.41 -13.98 19.89
C ASP A 75 28.57 -14.49 20.76
N ARG A 76 29.48 -15.25 20.14
CA ARG A 76 30.62 -15.86 20.83
C ARG A 76 31.63 -14.84 21.34
N HIS A 77 31.74 -13.67 20.70
CA HIS A 77 32.68 -12.62 21.13
C HIS A 77 32.13 -11.85 22.32
N ALA A 78 30.84 -11.51 22.28
CA ALA A 78 30.18 -10.79 23.36
C ALA A 78 29.68 -11.71 24.50
N ASN A 79 29.75 -13.03 24.32
CA ASN A 79 29.29 -14.06 25.25
C ASN A 79 27.84 -13.82 25.72
N GLN A 80 26.98 -13.38 24.79
CA GLN A 80 25.59 -13.01 25.06
C GLN A 80 24.70 -13.30 23.85
N PHE A 81 23.40 -13.45 24.12
CA PHE A 81 22.37 -13.51 23.09
C PHE A 81 22.13 -12.11 22.50
N VAL A 82 22.32 -11.96 21.18
CA VAL A 82 22.15 -10.71 20.44
C VAL A 82 21.04 -10.88 19.41
N PHE A 83 20.09 -9.94 19.42
CA PHE A 83 19.05 -9.87 18.41
C PHE A 83 19.62 -9.39 17.07
N ARG A 84 19.35 -10.15 16.01
CA ARG A 84 19.65 -9.80 14.62
C ARG A 84 18.32 -9.44 13.94
N PRO A 85 18.08 -8.15 13.66
CA PRO A 85 16.81 -7.71 13.08
C PRO A 85 16.65 -8.28 11.66
N GLY A 86 15.42 -8.71 11.35
CA GLY A 86 15.06 -9.13 10.00
C GLY A 86 14.81 -7.93 9.07
N PRO A 87 14.56 -8.17 7.77
CA PRO A 87 14.40 -7.09 6.79
C PRO A 87 13.21 -6.16 7.08
N VAL A 88 12.23 -6.61 7.87
CA VAL A 88 11.05 -5.82 8.28
C VAL A 88 11.43 -4.57 9.08
N PHE A 89 12.63 -4.51 9.67
CA PHE A 89 13.14 -3.32 10.37
C PHE A 89 13.57 -2.19 9.44
N SER A 90 13.48 -2.38 8.11
CA SER A 90 13.75 -1.30 7.16
C SER A 90 12.56 -0.33 7.07
N SER A 91 12.83 0.94 6.77
CA SER A 91 11.76 1.94 6.60
C SER A 91 10.87 1.64 5.39
N ILE A 92 11.46 1.16 4.29
CA ILE A 92 10.71 0.72 3.10
C ILE A 92 11.01 -0.75 2.88
N VAL A 93 9.97 -1.58 2.97
CA VAL A 93 10.06 -3.03 2.82
C VAL A 93 9.31 -3.46 1.56
N LEU A 94 10.01 -4.10 0.63
CA LEU A 94 9.39 -4.82 -0.47
C LEU A 94 9.18 -6.28 -0.05
N ALA A 95 7.92 -6.72 0.02
CA ALA A 95 7.53 -8.09 0.30
C ALA A 95 7.02 -8.72 -1.00
N ASP A 96 7.90 -9.43 -1.71
CA ASP A 96 7.57 -10.02 -3.01
C ASP A 96 6.84 -11.35 -2.84
N GLU A 97 5.74 -11.51 -3.60
CA GLU A 97 4.96 -12.75 -3.72
C GLU A 97 4.43 -13.28 -2.38
N ILE A 98 3.82 -12.41 -1.58
CA ILE A 98 3.38 -12.72 -0.21
C ILE A 98 2.49 -13.95 -0.11
N ASN A 99 1.76 -14.26 -1.18
CA ASN A 99 0.90 -15.43 -1.30
C ASN A 99 1.67 -16.76 -1.45
N ARG A 100 3.00 -16.77 -1.58
CA ARG A 100 3.80 -18.01 -1.69
C ARG A 100 4.26 -18.59 -0.36
N ALA A 101 4.27 -17.81 0.72
CA ALA A 101 4.67 -18.33 2.04
C ALA A 101 3.49 -18.83 2.85
N SER A 102 3.78 -19.66 3.86
CA SER A 102 2.77 -20.18 4.78
C SER A 102 1.98 -19.06 5.48
N PRO A 103 0.71 -19.32 5.90
CA PRO A 103 -0.08 -18.35 6.67
C PRO A 103 0.62 -17.85 7.93
N LYS A 104 1.48 -18.68 8.55
CA LYS A 104 2.26 -18.29 9.74
C LYS A 104 3.30 -17.22 9.41
N THR A 105 3.99 -17.36 8.27
CA THR A 105 4.99 -16.39 7.81
C THR A 105 4.34 -15.09 7.33
N GLN A 106 3.21 -15.19 6.62
CA GLN A 106 2.38 -14.03 6.26
C GLN A 106 1.95 -13.25 7.52
N SER A 107 1.47 -13.97 8.54
CA SER A 107 1.03 -13.36 9.80
C SER A 107 2.15 -12.56 10.49
N ALA A 108 3.40 -13.03 10.44
CA ALA A 108 4.53 -12.33 11.05
C ALA A 108 4.77 -10.94 10.42
N LEU A 109 4.68 -10.82 9.10
CA LEU A 109 4.75 -9.53 8.41
C LEU A 109 3.54 -8.64 8.73
N LEU A 110 2.34 -9.21 8.71
CA LEU A 110 1.09 -8.48 8.93
C LEU A 110 0.91 -8.00 10.37
N GLU A 111 1.45 -8.72 11.34
CA GLU A 111 1.52 -8.30 12.74
C GLU A 111 2.49 -7.12 12.89
N ALA A 112 3.67 -7.21 12.29
CA ALA A 112 4.63 -6.10 12.26
C ALA A 112 4.04 -4.84 11.61
N MET A 113 3.24 -5.00 10.54
CA MET A 113 2.49 -3.91 9.90
C MET A 113 1.44 -3.28 10.83
N ALA A 114 0.70 -4.10 11.58
CA ALA A 114 -0.38 -3.61 12.43
C ALA A 114 0.13 -2.94 13.71
N GLU A 115 1.14 -3.53 14.34
CA GLU A 115 1.62 -3.12 15.66
C GLU A 115 2.81 -2.15 15.60
N HIS A 116 3.41 -1.95 14.42
CA HIS A 116 4.64 -1.16 14.25
C HIS A 116 5.80 -1.58 15.17
N GLN A 117 5.79 -2.83 15.61
CA GLN A 117 6.79 -3.44 16.48
C GLN A 117 6.78 -4.95 16.27
N VAL A 118 7.85 -5.60 16.71
CA VAL A 118 8.00 -7.06 16.69
C VAL A 118 8.40 -7.52 18.08
N THR A 119 7.82 -8.63 18.55
CA THR A 119 8.27 -9.28 19.80
C THR A 119 8.98 -10.60 19.49
N VAL A 120 10.25 -10.71 19.87
CA VAL A 120 11.07 -11.93 19.75
C VAL A 120 11.60 -12.30 21.12
N ASP A 121 11.47 -13.57 21.53
CA ASP A 121 11.94 -14.09 22.82
C ASP A 121 11.51 -13.24 24.04
N GLY A 122 10.28 -12.73 24.01
CA GLY A 122 9.70 -11.90 25.07
C GLY A 122 10.23 -10.45 25.13
N ARG A 123 11.03 -10.01 24.15
CA ARG A 123 11.50 -8.63 24.02
C ARG A 123 10.85 -7.96 22.80
N THR A 124 10.28 -6.78 23.03
CA THR A 124 9.64 -5.99 21.98
C THR A 124 10.63 -5.00 21.38
N HIS A 125 10.68 -4.98 20.06
CA HIS A 125 11.56 -4.16 19.24
C HIS A 125 10.70 -3.26 18.33
N PRO A 126 10.75 -1.93 18.46
CA PRO A 126 10.00 -1.04 17.59
C PRO A 126 10.57 -1.03 16.18
N LEU A 127 9.71 -0.88 15.17
CA LEU A 127 10.13 -0.69 13.79
C LEU A 127 10.60 0.75 13.55
N HIS A 128 11.33 0.97 12.46
CA HIS A 128 11.73 2.32 12.06
C HIS A 128 10.51 3.18 11.69
N SER A 129 10.67 4.50 11.66
CA SER A 129 9.63 5.43 11.24
C SER A 129 10.26 6.49 10.32
N PRO A 130 9.74 6.72 9.10
CA PRO A 130 8.54 6.10 8.52
C PRO A 130 8.72 4.60 8.23
N PHE A 131 7.59 3.89 8.15
CA PHE A 131 7.52 2.46 7.83
C PHE A 131 6.42 2.20 6.81
N ILE A 132 6.78 1.64 5.65
CA ILE A 132 5.86 1.18 4.62
C ILE A 132 6.25 -0.21 4.15
N VAL A 133 5.23 -1.02 3.92
CA VAL A 133 5.36 -2.33 3.27
C VAL A 133 4.70 -2.21 1.90
N ILE A 134 5.47 -2.54 0.87
CA ILE A 134 5.02 -2.68 -0.51
C ILE A 134 4.98 -4.18 -0.75
N ALA A 135 3.79 -4.77 -0.64
CA ALA A 135 3.61 -6.19 -0.87
C ALA A 135 3.19 -6.46 -2.30
N THR A 136 3.58 -7.61 -2.84
CA THR A 136 3.19 -8.04 -4.19
C THR A 136 2.56 -9.43 -4.14
N GLN A 137 1.53 -9.65 -4.95
CA GLN A 137 0.95 -10.98 -5.13
C GLN A 137 0.62 -11.20 -6.61
N ASN A 138 0.85 -12.43 -7.08
CA ASN A 138 0.50 -12.84 -8.43
C ASN A 138 -0.85 -13.59 -8.41
N PRO A 139 -1.91 -13.05 -9.03
CA PRO A 139 -3.24 -13.64 -8.97
C PRO A 139 -3.41 -14.90 -9.85
N ILE A 140 -2.45 -15.22 -10.73
CA ILE A 140 -2.58 -16.30 -11.73
C ILE A 140 -1.99 -17.62 -11.21
N GLU A 141 -1.04 -17.58 -10.29
CA GLU A 141 -0.41 -18.78 -9.71
C GLU A 141 -1.36 -19.40 -8.69
N HIS A 142 -1.98 -20.54 -9.05
CA HIS A 142 -2.89 -21.28 -8.17
C HIS A 142 -2.21 -22.45 -7.46
N GLU A 143 -1.08 -22.94 -7.99
CA GLU A 143 -0.34 -24.05 -7.36
C GLU A 143 0.64 -23.54 -6.31
N GLY A 144 0.51 -24.01 -5.08
CA GLY A 144 1.45 -23.71 -3.99
C GLY A 144 1.31 -22.31 -3.39
N THR A 145 0.18 -21.62 -3.60
CA THR A 145 -0.09 -20.31 -3.01
C THR A 145 -1.15 -20.35 -1.92
N TYR A 146 -0.98 -19.51 -0.90
CA TYR A 146 -1.91 -19.24 0.18
C TYR A 146 -2.49 -17.84 0.01
N ALA A 147 -3.76 -17.77 -0.41
CA ALA A 147 -4.47 -16.50 -0.52
C ALA A 147 -4.54 -15.80 0.85
N LEU A 148 -4.38 -14.48 0.85
CA LEU A 148 -4.63 -13.69 2.05
C LEU A 148 -6.12 -13.71 2.39
N PRO A 149 -6.51 -14.05 3.64
CA PRO A 149 -7.85 -13.81 4.13
C PRO A 149 -8.24 -12.33 4.03
N ASP A 150 -9.54 -12.05 3.88
CA ASP A 150 -10.06 -10.68 3.75
C ASP A 150 -9.67 -9.77 4.94
N SER A 151 -9.63 -10.35 6.14
CA SER A 151 -9.19 -9.66 7.35
C SER A 151 -7.70 -9.25 7.30
N GLN A 152 -6.90 -9.94 6.50
CA GLN A 152 -5.50 -9.61 6.24
C GLN A 152 -5.38 -8.58 5.13
N LEU A 153 -6.15 -8.70 4.05
CA LEU A 153 -6.20 -7.71 2.97
C LEU A 153 -6.59 -6.32 3.48
N ASP A 154 -7.50 -6.22 4.44
CA ASP A 154 -7.92 -4.95 5.04
C ASP A 154 -6.78 -4.18 5.73
N ARG A 155 -5.65 -4.85 6.06
CA ARG A 155 -4.43 -4.22 6.58
C ARG A 155 -3.68 -3.37 5.55
N PHE A 156 -3.89 -3.61 4.28
CA PHE A 156 -3.35 -2.76 3.23
C PHE A 156 -4.23 -1.54 3.04
N LEU A 157 -3.63 -0.35 3.08
CA LEU A 157 -4.33 0.90 2.89
C LEU A 157 -4.90 0.98 1.48
N MET A 158 -4.08 0.60 0.49
CA MET A 158 -4.44 0.56 -0.92
C MET A 158 -4.03 -0.77 -1.57
N ARG A 159 -4.83 -1.20 -2.53
CA ARG A 159 -4.54 -2.27 -3.48
C ARG A 159 -4.59 -1.71 -4.89
N ILE A 160 -3.52 -1.89 -5.65
CA ILE A 160 -3.41 -1.40 -7.03
C ILE A 160 -2.93 -2.49 -7.98
N SER A 161 -3.23 -2.31 -9.26
CA SER A 161 -2.62 -3.09 -10.34
C SER A 161 -1.76 -2.15 -11.20
N VAL A 162 -0.62 -2.63 -11.68
CA VAL A 162 0.35 -1.82 -12.44
C VAL A 162 0.18 -2.02 -13.94
N GLY A 163 -0.20 -3.24 -14.37
CA GLY A 163 -0.40 -3.57 -15.78
C GLY A 163 0.92 -3.54 -16.58
N TYR A 164 0.79 -3.85 -17.87
CA TYR A 164 1.90 -3.68 -18.80
C TYR A 164 2.10 -2.19 -19.12
N PRO A 165 3.35 -1.73 -19.30
CA PRO A 165 3.61 -0.37 -19.78
C PRO A 165 2.94 -0.14 -21.13
N ALA A 166 2.64 1.13 -21.44
CA ALA A 166 2.19 1.47 -22.78
C ALA A 166 3.30 1.17 -23.80
N ARG A 167 2.94 0.96 -25.07
CA ARG A 167 3.89 0.62 -26.13
C ARG A 167 5.09 1.57 -26.19
N GLU A 168 4.87 2.86 -25.99
CA GLU A 168 5.93 3.87 -26.05
C GLU A 168 6.89 3.74 -24.86
N ASP A 169 6.36 3.52 -23.66
CA ASP A 169 7.16 3.25 -22.46
C ASP A 169 7.92 1.93 -22.58
N GLU A 170 7.32 0.90 -23.18
CA GLU A 170 7.98 -0.38 -23.40
C GLU A 170 9.16 -0.26 -24.38
N ILE A 171 9.01 0.53 -25.45
CA ILE A 171 10.11 0.86 -26.37
C ILE A 171 11.22 1.60 -25.62
N SER A 172 10.88 2.61 -24.81
CA SER A 172 11.86 3.36 -24.01
C SER A 172 12.60 2.47 -23.00
N ILE A 173 11.94 1.46 -22.42
CA ILE A 173 12.58 0.46 -21.54
C ILE A 173 13.59 -0.38 -22.32
N LEU A 174 13.26 -0.76 -23.57
CA LEU A 174 14.16 -1.52 -24.44
C LEU A 174 15.39 -0.69 -24.84
N ASP A 175 15.23 0.60 -25.11
CA ASP A 175 16.34 1.50 -25.44
C ASP A 175 17.34 1.61 -24.27
N THR A 176 16.83 1.60 -23.02
CA THR A 176 17.66 1.57 -21.81
C THR A 176 18.13 0.17 -21.43
N HIS A 177 17.88 -0.87 -22.24
CA HIS A 177 18.21 -2.27 -21.96
C HIS A 177 17.64 -2.81 -20.63
N GLY A 178 16.58 -2.20 -20.11
CA GLY A 178 16.09 -2.44 -18.75
C GLY A 178 17.07 -2.06 -17.62
N GLU A 179 18.23 -1.49 -17.95
CA GLU A 179 19.18 -0.98 -16.97
C GLU A 179 18.69 0.39 -16.45
N SER A 180 18.34 0.43 -15.18
CA SER A 180 17.98 1.69 -14.53
C SER A 180 19.23 2.41 -14.05
N ASP A 181 20.06 2.90 -14.99
CA ASP A 181 21.17 3.83 -14.74
C ASP A 181 20.73 5.04 -13.89
N GLY A 182 19.43 5.36 -13.96
CA GLY A 182 18.78 6.41 -13.18
C GLY A 182 18.80 6.17 -11.67
N LEU A 183 18.86 4.91 -11.19
CA LEU A 183 18.85 4.65 -9.74
C LEU A 183 20.17 5.07 -9.08
N GLU A 184 21.31 4.85 -9.73
CA GLU A 184 22.61 5.28 -9.22
C GLU A 184 22.77 6.81 -9.22
N LYS A 185 22.11 7.48 -10.17
CA LYS A 185 22.10 8.94 -10.30
C LYS A 185 21.03 9.60 -9.43
N LEU A 186 20.17 8.80 -8.78
CA LEU A 186 19.06 9.31 -7.99
C LEU A 186 19.58 9.84 -6.64
N GLY A 187 19.39 11.14 -6.40
CA GLY A 187 19.66 11.76 -5.11
C GLY A 187 18.42 11.76 -4.20
N PRO A 188 18.62 11.85 -2.87
CA PRO A 188 17.53 12.07 -1.94
C PRO A 188 16.93 13.47 -2.13
N VAL A 189 15.60 13.57 -2.08
CA VAL A 189 14.86 14.84 -2.14
C VAL A 189 14.16 15.17 -0.82
N VAL A 190 14.01 14.18 0.06
CA VAL A 190 13.50 14.32 1.42
C VAL A 190 14.18 13.27 2.30
N ASN A 191 14.14 13.43 3.61
CA ASN A 191 14.57 12.39 4.55
C ASN A 191 13.37 11.79 5.32
N GLY A 192 13.59 10.73 6.09
CA GLY A 192 12.54 10.10 6.89
C GLY A 192 11.78 11.07 7.82
N ARG A 193 12.49 12.02 8.46
CA ARG A 193 11.84 13.05 9.30
C ARG A 193 10.93 13.97 8.49
N GLY A 194 11.34 14.34 7.28
CA GLY A 194 10.52 15.11 6.35
C GLY A 194 9.25 14.38 5.96
N VAL A 195 9.30 13.06 5.73
CA VAL A 195 8.10 12.26 5.47
C VAL A 195 7.16 12.21 6.67
N LEU A 196 7.68 12.10 7.89
CA LEU A 196 6.85 12.17 9.10
C LEU A 196 6.19 13.55 9.26
N ALA A 197 6.91 14.63 8.94
CA ALA A 197 6.34 15.98 8.93
C ALA A 197 5.24 16.13 7.85
N MET A 198 5.42 15.52 6.67
CA MET A 198 4.39 15.46 5.63
C MET A 198 3.15 14.71 6.12
N ALA A 199 3.32 13.55 6.76
CA ALA A 199 2.20 12.79 7.33
C ALA A 199 1.43 13.63 8.37
N GLN A 200 2.15 14.33 9.26
CA GLN A 200 1.53 15.26 10.21
C GLN A 200 0.76 16.40 9.51
N ALA A 201 1.31 16.98 8.44
CA ALA A 201 0.62 18.01 7.68
C ALA A 201 -0.65 17.47 7.00
N VAL A 202 -0.59 16.25 6.44
CA VAL A 202 -1.75 15.55 5.87
C VAL A 202 -2.87 15.37 6.91
N HIS A 203 -2.54 15.03 8.15
CA HIS A 203 -3.55 14.91 9.23
C HIS A 203 -4.31 16.21 9.52
N GLN A 204 -3.69 17.37 9.27
CA GLN A 204 -4.30 18.69 9.49
C GLN A 204 -5.19 19.17 8.34
N VAL A 205 -5.22 18.46 7.20
CA VAL A 205 -6.08 18.81 6.07
C VAL A 205 -7.54 18.71 6.49
N HIS A 206 -8.27 19.81 6.26
CA HIS A 206 -9.66 19.94 6.66
C HIS A 206 -10.57 19.00 5.87
N VAL A 207 -11.50 18.36 6.56
CA VAL A 207 -12.57 17.55 5.95
C VAL A 207 -13.88 18.11 6.44
N ALA A 208 -14.59 18.81 5.55
CA ALA A 208 -15.88 19.41 5.84
C ALA A 208 -16.91 18.34 6.20
N THR A 209 -17.91 18.71 7.00
CA THR A 209 -18.99 17.79 7.41
C THR A 209 -19.67 17.14 6.20
N ALA A 210 -19.93 17.92 5.14
CA ALA A 210 -20.52 17.43 3.91
C ALA A 210 -19.71 16.28 3.24
N VAL A 211 -18.36 16.34 3.30
CA VAL A 211 -17.51 15.27 2.78
C VAL A 211 -17.53 14.05 3.71
N LYS A 212 -17.63 14.26 5.03
CA LYS A 212 -17.80 13.15 5.98
C LYS A 212 -19.13 12.44 5.79
N GLU A 213 -20.21 13.20 5.57
CA GLU A 213 -21.53 12.67 5.23
C GLU A 213 -21.46 11.85 3.94
N TYR A 214 -20.82 12.38 2.89
CA TYR A 214 -20.59 11.63 1.65
C TYR A 214 -19.85 10.29 1.87
N LEU A 215 -18.82 10.28 2.70
CA LEU A 215 -18.09 9.06 3.07
C LEU A 215 -18.97 8.06 3.83
N VAL A 216 -19.88 8.54 4.68
CA VAL A 216 -20.85 7.70 5.40
C VAL A 216 -21.93 7.18 4.46
N ASP A 217 -22.43 8.01 3.54
CA ASP A 217 -23.42 7.62 2.54
C ASP A 217 -22.89 6.54 1.60
N LEU A 218 -21.63 6.66 1.17
CA LEU A 218 -20.94 5.59 0.43
C LEU A 218 -20.88 4.29 1.25
N ALA A 219 -20.56 4.39 2.54
CA ALA A 219 -20.50 3.23 3.40
C ALA A 219 -21.88 2.57 3.55
N ASP A 220 -22.93 3.34 3.81
CA ASP A 220 -24.29 2.82 3.96
C ASP A 220 -24.89 2.31 2.66
N ALA A 221 -24.55 2.92 1.53
CA ALA A 221 -24.91 2.39 0.21
C ALA A 221 -24.22 1.04 -0.04
N SER A 222 -22.92 0.93 0.27
CA SER A 222 -22.18 -0.33 0.09
C SER A 222 -22.74 -1.48 0.95
N ARG A 223 -23.19 -1.19 2.18
CA ARG A 223 -23.76 -2.19 3.11
C ARG A 223 -25.16 -2.65 2.71
N ARG A 224 -25.90 -1.85 1.93
CA ARG A 224 -27.24 -2.16 1.42
C ARG A 224 -27.23 -2.67 -0.02
N HIS A 225 -26.06 -2.73 -0.65
CA HIS A 225 -25.93 -3.12 -2.03
C HIS A 225 -26.26 -4.62 -2.21
N PRO A 226 -27.17 -5.02 -3.12
CA PRO A 226 -27.62 -6.42 -3.24
C PRO A 226 -26.50 -7.43 -3.53
N SER A 227 -25.48 -7.00 -4.29
CA SER A 227 -24.31 -7.82 -4.65
C SER A 227 -23.20 -7.84 -3.60
N VAL A 228 -23.37 -7.18 -2.45
CA VAL A 228 -22.35 -7.07 -1.40
C VAL A 228 -22.78 -7.82 -0.15
N TRP A 229 -21.97 -8.80 0.25
CA TRP A 229 -22.11 -9.55 1.49
C TRP A 229 -21.59 -8.78 2.70
N VAL A 230 -20.41 -8.14 2.58
CA VAL A 230 -19.83 -7.25 3.59
C VAL A 230 -19.40 -5.96 2.92
N GLY A 231 -20.06 -4.86 3.30
CA GLY A 231 -19.77 -3.51 2.83
C GLY A 231 -18.63 -2.82 3.56
N MET A 232 -18.46 -1.53 3.31
CA MET A 232 -17.41 -0.71 3.92
C MET A 232 -17.50 -0.72 5.45
N SER A 233 -16.41 -1.12 6.09
CA SER A 233 -16.22 -1.00 7.54
C SER A 233 -15.93 0.45 7.95
N PRO A 234 -16.06 0.82 9.24
CA PRO A 234 -15.58 2.11 9.72
C PRO A 234 -14.09 2.36 9.44
N ARG A 235 -13.29 1.29 9.43
CA ARG A 235 -11.87 1.35 9.05
C ARG A 235 -11.69 1.71 7.57
N ALA A 236 -12.53 1.19 6.68
CA ALA A 236 -12.53 1.57 5.26
C ALA A 236 -12.84 3.07 5.08
N THR A 237 -13.83 3.59 5.82
CA THR A 237 -14.18 5.02 5.81
C THR A 237 -13.01 5.89 6.28
N LEU A 238 -12.36 5.52 7.40
CA LEU A 238 -11.19 6.23 7.91
C LEU A 238 -10.00 6.16 6.95
N ALA A 239 -9.76 5.00 6.35
CA ALA A 239 -8.72 4.80 5.34
C ALA A 239 -8.94 5.72 4.13
N LEU A 240 -10.16 5.77 3.60
CA LEU A 240 -10.49 6.62 2.45
C LEU A 240 -10.35 8.11 2.79
N GLN A 241 -10.81 8.55 3.96
CA GLN A 241 -10.60 9.92 4.43
C GLN A 241 -9.11 10.27 4.50
N ARG A 242 -8.29 9.35 5.05
CA ARG A 242 -6.84 9.56 5.24
C ARG A 242 -6.12 9.76 3.89
N VAL A 243 -6.38 8.90 2.91
CA VAL A 243 -5.74 9.05 1.58
C VAL A 243 -6.31 10.27 0.84
N SER A 244 -7.60 10.59 1.02
CA SER A 244 -8.20 11.79 0.41
C SER A 244 -7.55 13.09 0.92
N ARG A 245 -7.18 13.14 2.21
CA ARG A 245 -6.36 14.23 2.77
C ARG A 245 -4.99 14.30 2.11
N ALA A 246 -4.32 13.16 1.92
CA ALA A 246 -3.02 13.12 1.29
C ALA A 246 -3.06 13.65 -0.15
N ARG A 247 -4.11 13.28 -0.91
CA ARG A 247 -4.32 13.77 -2.28
C ARG A 247 -4.65 15.26 -2.33
N ALA A 248 -5.49 15.75 -1.43
CA ALA A 248 -5.74 17.19 -1.33
C ALA A 248 -4.44 17.97 -1.06
N ALA A 249 -3.63 17.50 -0.10
CA ALA A 249 -2.34 18.11 0.21
C ALA A 249 -1.34 18.04 -0.95
N SER A 250 -1.27 16.93 -1.69
CA SER A 250 -0.37 16.81 -2.85
C SER A 250 -0.75 17.77 -3.99
N LEU A 251 -2.02 18.16 -4.06
CA LEU A 251 -2.54 19.18 -4.97
C LEU A 251 -2.46 20.61 -4.40
N GLY A 252 -1.77 20.81 -3.28
CA GLY A 252 -1.60 22.12 -2.64
C GLY A 252 -2.83 22.67 -1.92
N ARG A 253 -3.86 21.83 -1.69
CA ARG A 253 -5.08 22.21 -0.97
C ARG A 253 -5.02 21.81 0.50
N ASN A 254 -5.60 22.66 1.35
CA ASN A 254 -5.76 22.40 2.78
C ASN A 254 -7.16 21.87 3.15
N TYR A 255 -7.97 21.50 2.16
CA TYR A 255 -9.30 20.90 2.34
C TYR A 255 -9.54 19.78 1.32
N VAL A 256 -10.28 18.76 1.75
CA VAL A 256 -10.72 17.63 0.91
C VAL A 256 -11.97 17.99 0.12
N THR A 257 -12.04 17.52 -1.12
CA THR A 257 -13.21 17.59 -2.00
C THR A 257 -13.78 16.19 -2.29
N PRO A 258 -15.03 16.06 -2.74
CA PRO A 258 -15.58 14.76 -3.16
C PRO A 258 -14.79 14.09 -4.29
N ASP A 259 -14.11 14.87 -5.15
CA ASP A 259 -13.30 14.32 -6.23
C ASP A 259 -12.03 13.62 -5.70
N ASP A 260 -11.48 14.07 -4.57
CA ASP A 260 -10.38 13.36 -3.89
C ASP A 260 -10.82 11.98 -3.42
N VAL A 261 -12.03 11.90 -2.86
CA VAL A 261 -12.64 10.66 -2.39
C VAL A 261 -12.88 9.72 -3.57
N LYS A 262 -13.48 10.22 -4.65
CA LYS A 262 -13.77 9.42 -5.86
C LYS A 262 -12.52 8.85 -6.49
N ALA A 263 -11.47 9.66 -6.62
CA ALA A 263 -10.21 9.23 -7.25
C ALA A 263 -9.51 8.09 -6.49
N LEU A 264 -9.74 7.98 -5.18
CA LEU A 264 -9.09 7.01 -4.31
C LEU A 264 -10.02 5.89 -3.83
N ALA A 265 -11.32 5.97 -4.13
CA ALA A 265 -12.29 4.99 -3.70
C ALA A 265 -11.97 3.59 -4.23
N GLN A 266 -11.66 3.43 -5.52
CA GLN A 266 -11.32 2.10 -6.06
C GLN A 266 -10.09 1.48 -5.38
N PRO A 267 -8.90 2.11 -5.35
CA PRO A 267 -7.71 1.50 -4.74
C PRO A 267 -7.83 1.28 -3.23
N VAL A 268 -8.71 2.02 -2.54
CA VAL A 268 -8.91 1.86 -1.10
C VAL A 268 -10.04 0.86 -0.79
N LEU A 269 -11.11 0.79 -1.58
CA LEU A 269 -12.32 0.06 -1.19
C LEU A 269 -12.47 -1.30 -1.87
N ALA A 270 -11.94 -1.50 -3.08
CA ALA A 270 -12.24 -2.71 -3.87
C ALA A 270 -11.88 -4.01 -3.12
N HIS A 271 -10.76 -4.05 -2.42
CA HIS A 271 -10.33 -5.22 -1.63
C HIS A 271 -10.98 -5.34 -0.24
N ARG A 272 -11.87 -4.41 0.11
CA ARG A 272 -12.60 -4.37 1.38
C ARG A 272 -14.08 -4.74 1.25
N LEU A 273 -14.57 -4.88 0.02
CA LEU A 273 -15.93 -5.32 -0.26
C LEU A 273 -15.95 -6.82 -0.53
N LEU A 274 -16.73 -7.56 0.26
CA LEU A 274 -16.97 -8.98 -0.01
C LEU A 274 -18.27 -9.11 -0.77
N LEU A 275 -18.21 -9.74 -1.94
CA LEU A 275 -19.37 -9.93 -2.80
C LEU A 275 -20.18 -11.15 -2.35
N THR A 276 -21.46 -11.17 -2.71
CA THR A 276 -22.27 -12.37 -2.55
C THR A 276 -21.78 -13.48 -3.50
N PRO A 277 -22.02 -14.76 -3.16
CA PRO A 277 -21.69 -15.87 -4.06
C PRO A 277 -22.33 -15.71 -5.44
N GLU A 278 -23.58 -15.24 -5.50
CA GLU A 278 -24.33 -15.02 -6.74
C GLU A 278 -23.67 -13.95 -7.62
N ALA A 279 -23.27 -12.82 -7.04
CA ALA A 279 -22.58 -11.76 -7.75
C ALA A 279 -21.21 -12.23 -8.29
N SER A 280 -20.48 -12.99 -7.48
CA SER A 280 -19.19 -13.57 -7.89
C SER A 280 -19.36 -14.54 -9.07
N LEU A 281 -20.39 -15.39 -9.05
CA LEU A 281 -20.71 -16.31 -10.16
C LEU A 281 -21.12 -15.58 -11.44
N GLN A 282 -21.73 -14.40 -11.31
CA GLN A 282 -22.08 -13.54 -12.45
C GLN A 282 -20.87 -12.75 -13.00
N GLY A 283 -19.69 -12.90 -12.40
CA GLY A 283 -18.48 -12.20 -12.80
C GLY A 283 -18.49 -10.71 -12.44
N ILE A 284 -19.32 -10.30 -11.48
CA ILE A 284 -19.32 -8.93 -10.97
C ILE A 284 -18.07 -8.74 -10.11
N SER A 285 -17.33 -7.66 -10.32
CA SER A 285 -16.12 -7.33 -9.56
C SER A 285 -16.36 -6.23 -8.53
N SER A 286 -15.60 -6.24 -7.44
CA SER A 286 -15.70 -5.19 -6.41
C SER A 286 -15.37 -3.80 -6.97
N GLU A 287 -14.49 -3.71 -7.98
CA GLU A 287 -14.20 -2.46 -8.70
C GLU A 287 -15.42 -1.96 -9.50
N GLN A 288 -16.25 -2.85 -10.05
CA GLN A 288 -17.51 -2.46 -10.67
C GLN A 288 -18.49 -1.90 -9.63
N ILE A 289 -18.63 -2.57 -8.49
CA ILE A 289 -19.48 -2.11 -7.38
C ILE A 289 -19.04 -0.73 -6.88
N VAL A 290 -17.73 -0.52 -6.68
CA VAL A 290 -17.23 0.80 -6.26
C VAL A 290 -17.60 1.87 -7.29
N ARG A 291 -17.42 1.62 -8.59
CA ARG A 291 -17.82 2.58 -9.63
C ARG A 291 -19.32 2.87 -9.62
N GLU A 292 -20.15 1.86 -9.40
CA GLU A 292 -21.59 2.01 -9.27
C GLU A 292 -21.97 2.85 -8.05
N LEU A 293 -21.35 2.61 -6.89
CA LEU A 293 -21.57 3.40 -5.68
C LEU A 293 -21.20 4.87 -5.92
N LEU A 294 -20.07 5.15 -6.57
CA LEU A 294 -19.63 6.52 -6.86
C LEU A 294 -20.56 7.26 -7.83
N SER A 295 -21.26 6.54 -8.72
CA SER A 295 -22.19 7.15 -9.67
C SER A 295 -23.58 7.40 -9.07
N HIS A 296 -24.01 6.57 -8.10
CA HIS A 296 -25.35 6.65 -7.52
C HIS A 296 -25.41 7.51 -6.25
N VAL A 297 -24.36 7.51 -5.42
CA VAL A 297 -24.35 8.30 -4.20
C VAL A 297 -24.11 9.78 -4.57
N PRO A 298 -25.06 10.68 -4.29
CA PRO A 298 -24.94 12.07 -4.67
C PRO A 298 -23.76 12.71 -3.94
N VAL A 299 -22.99 13.52 -4.68
CA VAL A 299 -21.98 14.36 -4.05
C VAL A 299 -22.67 15.55 -3.36
N PRO A 300 -22.15 15.99 -2.22
CA PRO A 300 -22.71 17.13 -1.52
C PRO A 300 -22.62 18.38 -2.41
N VAL A 301 -23.75 19.06 -2.58
CA VAL A 301 -23.79 20.38 -3.20
C VAL A 301 -23.32 21.39 -2.17
N PRO A 302 -22.42 22.34 -2.51
CA PRO A 302 -22.10 23.43 -1.61
C PRO A 302 -23.41 24.10 -1.20
N SER A 303 -23.72 24.12 0.08
CA SER A 303 -24.79 24.97 0.62
C SER A 303 -24.42 26.41 0.25
N GLU A 304 -25.25 27.07 -0.56
CA GLU A 304 -25.09 28.50 -0.82
C GLU A 304 -25.05 29.26 0.53
N PRO A 305 -24.19 30.29 0.65
CA PRO A 305 -24.03 31.07 1.88
C PRO A 305 -25.30 31.82 2.29
#